data_AF-A0A3B3VXF4-F1
#
_entry.id   AF-A0A3B3VXF4-F1
#
_cell.length_a   1.000
_cell.length_b   1.000
_cell.length_c   1.000
_cell.angle_alpha   90.00
_cell.angle_beta   90.00
_cell.angle_gamma   90.00
#
_symmetry.space_group_name_H-M   'P 1'
#
loop_
_entity.id
_entity.type
_entity.pdbx_description
1 polymer ?
#
loop_
_entity_poly.entity_id
_entity_poly.type
_entity_poly.pdbx_seq_one_letter_code
_entity_poly.pdbx_strand_id
1 'polypeptide(L)'
;MTQLLDDLETDRVLIRLEKRAIIRGNPIITDKARNTIDTVRMKGQRACRLMIKSLHLRDPTLSNQLGLSSLSPVKGETHSSLNLLLQPLVPLIKL
;
A
#
# COMPACT_ATOMS: atom_id res chain seq x y z
N MET A 1 11.22 -0.66 -5.19
CA MET A 1 11.23 -0.04 -3.84
C MET A 1 11.65 1.43 -3.87
N THR A 2 12.76 1.82 -4.52
CA THR A 2 13.24 3.22 -4.57
C THR A 2 12.14 4.22 -4.95
N GLN A 3 11.41 3.88 -5.99
CA GLN A 3 10.23 4.56 -6.49
C GLN A 3 9.14 4.83 -5.42
N LEU A 4 8.79 3.86 -4.57
CA LEU A 4 7.81 4.08 -3.50
C LEU A 4 8.35 5.06 -2.46
N LEU A 5 9.65 4.99 -2.14
CA LEU A 5 10.29 5.93 -1.22
C LEU A 5 10.34 7.35 -1.79
N ASP A 6 10.48 7.49 -3.11
CA ASP A 6 10.43 8.80 -3.80
C ASP A 6 9.03 9.45 -3.67
N ASP A 7 7.96 8.66 -3.84
CA ASP A 7 6.59 9.16 -3.66
C ASP A 7 6.34 9.57 -2.21
N LEU A 8 6.79 8.74 -1.26
CA LEU A 8 6.64 9.04 0.17
C LEU A 8 7.43 10.27 0.59
N GLU A 9 8.58 10.55 -0.02
CA GLU A 9 9.32 11.81 0.19
C GLU A 9 8.56 13.00 -0.41
N THR A 10 8.03 12.84 -1.62
CA THR A 10 7.24 13.88 -2.32
C THR A 10 5.98 14.25 -1.53
N ASP A 11 5.27 13.27 -1.00
CA ASP A 11 4.08 13.43 -0.16
C ASP A 11 4.39 13.87 1.28
N ARG A 12 5.67 14.16 1.59
CA ARG A 12 6.18 14.57 2.92
C ARG A 12 5.90 13.55 4.03
N VAL A 13 5.74 12.28 3.67
CA VAL A 13 5.66 11.17 4.63
C VAL A 13 7.04 10.85 5.16
N LEU A 14 8.02 10.68 4.27
CA LEU A 14 9.42 10.52 4.63
C LEU A 14 10.15 11.84 4.47
N ILE A 15 11.02 12.17 5.42
CA ILE A 15 12.04 13.20 5.17
C ILE A 15 13.24 12.60 4.44
N ARG A 16 14.00 13.44 3.75
CA ARG A 16 15.19 13.03 2.98
C ARG A 16 16.18 12.17 3.78
N LEU A 17 16.36 12.47 5.07
CA LEU A 17 17.26 11.70 5.94
C LEU A 17 16.73 10.29 6.23
N GLU A 18 15.43 10.13 6.48
CA GLU A 18 14.79 8.83 6.71
C GLU A 18 14.90 7.94 5.47
N LYS A 19 14.59 8.49 4.29
CA LYS A 19 14.77 7.79 3.02
C LYS A 19 16.23 7.33 2.83
N ARG A 20 17.20 8.21 3.08
CA ARG A 20 18.63 7.84 2.98
C ARG A 20 19.03 6.77 4.02
N ALA A 21 18.45 6.80 5.21
CA ALA A 21 18.69 5.79 6.24
C ALA A 21 18.12 4.43 5.81
N ILE A 22 16.92 4.39 5.24
CA ILE A 22 16.31 3.16 4.70
C ILE A 22 17.15 2.61 3.53
N ILE A 23 17.62 3.46 2.62
CA ILE A 23 18.40 3.02 1.45
C ILE A 23 19.78 2.47 1.85
N ARG A 24 20.48 3.15 2.77
CA ARG A 24 21.87 2.82 3.14
C ARG A 24 21.97 1.84 4.30
N GLY A 25 21.03 1.87 5.23
CA GLY A 25 21.07 1.11 6.47
C GLY A 25 20.79 -0.38 6.29
N ASN A 26 20.44 -0.84 5.09
CA ASN A 26 20.22 -2.26 4.85
C ASN A 26 20.62 -2.73 3.44
N PRO A 27 21.51 -3.73 3.29
CA PRO A 27 21.79 -4.33 2.00
C PRO A 27 20.67 -5.31 1.57
N ILE A 28 19.89 -5.84 2.52
CA ILE A 28 18.82 -6.83 2.27
C ILE A 28 17.51 -6.11 1.94
N ILE A 29 16.88 -6.50 0.82
CA ILE A 29 15.64 -5.87 0.30
C ILE A 29 14.49 -6.02 1.29
N THR A 30 14.36 -7.18 1.93
CA THR A 30 13.28 -7.48 2.90
C THR A 30 13.29 -6.50 4.07
N ASP A 31 14.47 -6.16 4.57
CA ASP A 31 14.60 -5.26 5.71
C ASP A 31 14.30 -3.80 5.33
N LYS A 32 14.46 -3.42 4.05
CA LYS A 32 14.03 -2.10 3.56
C LYS A 32 12.52 -1.95 3.57
N ALA A 33 11.78 -2.99 3.18
CA ALA A 33 10.32 -2.97 3.21
C ALA A 33 9.82 -2.84 4.66
N ARG A 34 10.39 -3.64 5.57
CA ARG A 34 10.11 -3.56 7.01
C ARG A 34 10.40 -2.18 7.58
N ASN A 35 11.61 -1.64 7.36
CA ASN A 35 11.99 -0.32 7.86
C ASN A 35 11.09 0.80 7.31
N THR A 36 10.63 0.68 6.06
CA THR A 36 9.69 1.63 5.46
C THR A 36 8.34 1.58 6.19
N ILE A 37 7.78 0.39 6.35
CA ILE A 37 6.49 0.18 7.04
C ILE A 37 6.58 0.68 8.48
N ASP A 38 7.63 0.33 9.21
CA ASP A 38 7.83 0.73 10.61
C ASP A 38 7.94 2.26 10.73
N THR A 39 8.72 2.91 9.86
CA THR A 39 8.87 4.37 9.82
C THR A 39 7.55 5.07 9.54
N VAL A 40 6.80 4.61 8.53
CA VAL A 40 5.49 5.18 8.18
C VAL A 40 4.48 4.94 9.30
N ARG A 41 4.47 3.76 9.92
CA ARG A 41 3.56 3.41 11.02
C ARG A 41 3.77 4.31 12.23
N MET A 42 5.03 4.61 12.59
CA MET A 42 5.35 5.53 13.69
C MET A 42 4.84 6.96 13.46
N LYS A 43 4.65 7.38 12.21
CA LYS A 43 4.11 8.71 11.86
C LYS A 43 2.58 8.77 11.89
N GLY A 44 1.90 7.64 12.12
CA GLY A 44 0.47 7.57 12.35
C GLY A 44 -0.39 7.44 11.09
N GLN A 45 -1.71 7.45 11.31
CA GLN A 45 -2.68 6.98 10.30
C GLN A 45 -2.64 7.73 8.98
N ARG A 46 -2.39 9.05 9.00
CA ARG A 46 -2.31 9.86 7.77
C ARG A 46 -1.16 9.37 6.87
N ALA A 47 0.01 9.12 7.45
CA ALA A 47 1.16 8.61 6.74
C ALA A 47 0.88 7.21 6.17
N CYS A 48 0.25 6.33 6.95
CA CYS A 48 -0.15 5.00 6.49
C CYS A 48 -1.11 5.05 5.29
N ARG A 49 -2.12 5.93 5.32
CA ARG A 49 -3.06 6.10 4.20
C ARG A 49 -2.37 6.56 2.92
N LEU A 50 -1.42 7.50 3.04
CA LEU A 50 -0.63 7.95 1.90
C LEU A 50 0.24 6.82 1.34
N MET A 51 0.90 6.03 2.20
CA MET A 51 1.67 4.87 1.75
C MET A 51 0.82 3.82 1.03
N ILE A 52 -0.37 3.52 1.54
CA ILE A 52 -1.29 2.60 0.88
C ILE A 52 -1.71 3.13 -0.49
N LYS A 53 -2.05 4.44 -0.59
CA LYS A 53 -2.39 5.10 -1.85
C LYS A 53 -1.23 5.03 -2.85
N SER A 54 -0.01 5.38 -2.45
CA SER A 54 1.16 5.36 -3.33
C SER A 54 1.51 3.93 -3.77
N LEU A 55 1.37 2.94 -2.88
CA LEU A 55 1.53 1.53 -3.23
C LEU A 55 0.48 1.09 -4.26
N HIS A 56 -0.79 1.44 -4.07
CA HIS A 56 -1.86 1.10 -5.02
C HIS A 56 -1.64 1.74 -6.39
N LEU A 57 -1.18 3.00 -6.43
CA LEU A 57 -0.87 3.67 -7.69
C LEU A 57 0.29 3.02 -8.45
N ARG A 58 1.27 2.45 -7.73
CA ARG A 58 2.45 1.81 -8.34
C ARG A 58 2.23 0.36 -8.71
N ASP A 59 1.57 -0.38 -7.83
CA ASP A 59 1.34 -1.81 -7.98
C ASP A 59 -0.07 -2.16 -7.51
N PRO A 60 -1.09 -1.91 -8.36
CA PRO A 60 -2.47 -2.24 -8.06
C PRO A 60 -2.65 -3.74 -7.79
N THR A 61 -1.91 -4.60 -8.50
CA THR A 61 -1.97 -6.06 -8.33
C THR A 61 -1.55 -6.45 -6.93
N LEU A 62 -0.37 -6.00 -6.48
CA LEU A 62 0.10 -6.28 -5.12
C LEU A 62 -0.80 -5.63 -4.06
N SER A 63 -1.23 -4.40 -4.28
CA SER A 63 -2.16 -3.71 -3.37
C SER A 63 -3.47 -4.48 -3.20
N ASN A 64 -4.04 -5.00 -4.29
CA ASN A 64 -5.22 -5.86 -4.28
C ASN A 64 -4.95 -7.19 -3.57
N GLN A 65 -3.82 -7.85 -3.85
CA GLN A 65 -3.43 -9.11 -3.19
C GLN A 65 -3.29 -8.95 -1.67
N LEU A 66 -2.85 -7.76 -1.22
CA LEU A 66 -2.72 -7.43 0.20
C LEU A 66 -4.02 -6.87 0.82
N GLY A 67 -5.11 -6.72 0.05
CA GLY A 67 -6.37 -6.16 0.52
C GLY A 67 -6.29 -4.67 0.90
N LEU A 68 -5.32 -3.94 0.35
CA LEU A 68 -5.04 -2.54 0.68
C LEU A 68 -5.79 -1.54 -0.21
N SER A 69 -6.39 -2.02 -1.30
CA SER A 69 -7.21 -1.23 -2.20
C SER A 69 -8.45 -0.72 -1.46
N SER A 70 -8.38 0.51 -0.97
CA SER A 70 -9.45 1.09 -0.16
C SER A 70 -10.55 1.65 -1.03
N LEU A 71 -11.81 1.49 -0.61
CA LEU A 71 -12.77 2.61 -0.65
C LEU A 71 -13.47 2.79 0.71
N SER A 72 -12.90 3.70 1.50
CA SER A 72 -13.56 4.58 2.49
C SER A 72 -14.08 4.02 3.85
N PRO A 73 -14.22 4.90 4.87
CA PRO A 73 -14.96 4.58 6.09
C PRO A 73 -16.46 4.77 5.81
N VAL A 74 -17.12 3.75 5.25
CA VAL A 74 -18.58 3.71 5.22
C VAL A 74 -19.06 2.62 6.16
N LYS A 75 -19.84 3.06 7.15
CA LYS A 75 -20.68 2.22 7.99
C LYS A 75 -21.67 1.50 7.07
N GLY A 76 -21.33 0.27 6.71
CA GLY A 76 -22.17 -0.62 5.91
C GLY A 76 -22.01 -0.40 4.41
N GLU A 77 -21.12 -1.18 3.78
CA GLU A 77 -21.28 -1.74 2.43
C GLU A 77 -19.98 -2.47 2.02
N THR A 78 -20.05 -3.79 1.98
CA THR A 78 -18.96 -4.70 1.63
C THR A 78 -18.80 -4.80 0.12
N HIS A 79 -18.07 -3.87 -0.50
CA HIS A 79 -17.80 -3.97 -1.94
C HIS A 79 -16.36 -3.58 -2.27
N SER A 80 -15.42 -4.52 -2.16
CA SER A 80 -14.23 -4.45 -3.04
C SER A 80 -13.47 -5.76 -3.25
N SER A 81 -13.58 -6.76 -2.35
CA SER A 81 -12.87 -8.04 -2.53
C SER A 81 -13.76 -9.16 -3.09
N LEU A 82 -15.05 -9.17 -2.72
CA LEU A 82 -16.00 -10.19 -3.18
C LEU A 82 -16.29 -10.10 -4.68
N ASN A 83 -16.34 -8.89 -5.23
CA ASN A 83 -16.64 -8.70 -6.65
C ASN A 83 -15.54 -9.28 -7.54
N LEU A 84 -14.27 -9.15 -7.15
CA LEU A 84 -13.14 -9.74 -7.87
C LEU A 84 -13.13 -11.28 -7.80
N LEU A 85 -13.54 -11.83 -6.65
CA LEU A 85 -13.59 -13.27 -6.39
C LEU A 85 -14.77 -13.96 -7.10
N LEU A 86 -15.85 -13.21 -7.32
CA LEU A 86 -17.06 -13.69 -7.99
C LEU A 86 -17.00 -13.55 -9.51
N GLN A 87 -16.10 -12.74 -10.10
CA GLN A 87 -16.05 -12.54 -11.56
C GLN A 87 -15.99 -13.83 -12.40
N PRO A 88 -15.20 -14.85 -12.03
CA PRO A 88 -15.18 -16.11 -12.79
C PRO A 88 -16.49 -16.90 -12.66
N LEU A 89 -17.27 -16.67 -11.61
CA LEU A 89 -18.51 -17.39 -11.29
C LEU A 89 -19.77 -16.68 -11.83
N VAL A 90 -19.66 -15.40 -12.24
CA VAL A 90 -20.78 -14.63 -12.81
C VAL A 90 -21.47 -15.31 -13.99
N PRO A 91 -20.78 -15.98 -14.94
CA PRO A 91 -21.44 -16.68 -16.05
C PRO A 91 -22.19 -17.96 -15.61
N LEU A 92 -21.76 -18.61 -14.52
CA LEU A 92 -22.32 -19.87 -14.03
C LEU A 92 -23.63 -19.66 -13.25
N ILE A 93 -23.86 -18.45 -12.74
CA ILE A 93 -25.06 -18.09 -11.97
C ILE A 93 -26.19 -17.60 -12.91
N LYS A 94 -25.90 -17.37 -14.19
CA LYS A 94 -26.86 -16.86 -15.20
C LYS A 94 -27.41 -17.93 -16.15
N LEU A 95 -27.19 -19.22 -15.85
CA LEU A 95 -27.72 -20.38 -16.56
C LEU A 95 -28.64 -21.16 -15.63
#